data_AF-A0A4Q1CSW7-F1
#
_entry.id   AF-A0A4Q1CSW7-F1
#
_cell.length_a   1.000
_cell.length_b   1.000
_cell.length_c   1.000
_cell.angle_alpha   90.00
_cell.angle_beta   90.00
_cell.angle_gamma   90.00
#
_symmetry.space_group_name_H-M   'P 1'
#
loop_
_entity.id
_entity.type
_entity.pdbx_description
1 polymer ?
#
loop_
_entity_poly.entity_id
_entity_poly.type
_entity_poly.pdbx_seq_one_letter_code
_entity_poly.pdbx_strand_id
1 'polypeptide(L)' 'MRIWPMRMMFGSNSQTVGEQVLSWNLGVTSRASERLSVMVDYVGERRDGQLQNGVQLGLGYRF' A
#
# COMPACT_ATOMS: atom_id res chain seq x y z
N MET A 1 5.58 -11.46 -17.63
CA MET A 1 4.67 -11.10 -16.53
C MET A 1 5.49 -11.05 -15.24
N ARG A 2 5.85 -9.86 -14.75
CA ARG A 2 6.73 -9.70 -13.57
C ARG A 2 5.84 -9.37 -12.37
N ILE A 3 5.72 -10.35 -11.47
CA ILE A 3 4.92 -10.26 -10.24
C ILE A 3 5.79 -9.51 -9.23
N TRP A 4 5.37 -8.33 -8.78
CA TRP A 4 6.01 -7.65 -7.66
C TRP A 4 5.73 -8.45 -6.38
N PRO A 5 6.66 -8.52 -5.42
CA PRO A 5 6.37 -9.15 -4.14
C PRO A 5 5.17 -8.42 -3.52
N MET A 6 4.06 -9.14 -3.39
CA MET A 6 2.92 -8.72 -2.60
C MET A 6 3.44 -8.62 -1.18
N ARG A 7 3.82 -7.42 -0.74
CA ARG A 7 4.15 -7.20 0.66
C ARG A 7 2.84 -7.29 1.40
N MET A 8 2.54 -8.50 1.85
CA MET A 8 1.42 -8.78 2.75
C MET A 8 1.76 -8.04 4.04
N MET A 9 1.29 -6.80 4.18
CA MET A 9 1.27 -6.13 5.46
C MET A 9 0.21 -6.84 6.29
N PHE A 10 0.61 -7.97 6.89
CA PHE A 10 -0.07 -8.50 8.05
C PHE A 10 0.21 -7.54 9.20
N GLY A 11 -0.51 -6.43 9.23
CA GLY A 11 -0.73 -5.74 10.48
C GLY A 11 -1.50 -6.73 11.35
N SER A 12 -0.91 -7.18 12.46
CA SER A 12 -1.67 -7.76 13.57
C SER A 12 -2.49 -6.63 14.19
N ASN A 13 -3.50 -6.18 13.46
CA ASN A 13 -4.61 -5.48 14.05
C ASN A 13 -5.56 -6.59 14.47
N SER A 14 -5.70 -6.79 15.79
CA SER A 14 -6.74 -7.64 16.35
C SER A 14 -8.07 -7.19 15.76
N GLN A 15 -8.55 -7.85 14.71
CA GLN A 15 -9.88 -7.63 14.18
C GLN A 15 -10.81 -8.34 15.14
N THR A 16 -11.59 -7.57 15.90
CA THR A 16 -12.57 -8.17 16.79
C THR A 16 -13.60 -8.90 15.92
N VAL A 17 -14.00 -10.11 16.29
CA VAL A 17 -15.01 -10.86 15.51
C VAL A 17 -16.28 -10.00 15.40
N GLY A 18 -16.63 -9.57 14.18
CA GLY A 18 -17.74 -8.65 13.89
C GLY A 18 -17.32 -7.28 13.31
N GLU A 19 -16.05 -6.91 13.41
CA GLU A 19 -15.49 -5.67 12.87
C GLU A 19 -15.27 -5.79 11.35
N GLN A 20 -15.82 -4.85 10.57
CA GLN A 20 -15.65 -4.80 9.11
C GLN A 20 -14.50 -3.86 8.75
N VAL A 21 -13.45 -4.43 8.15
CA VAL A 21 -12.30 -3.67 7.64
C VAL A 21 -12.26 -3.80 6.12
N LEU A 22 -12.31 -2.67 5.41
CA LEU A 22 -12.10 -2.58 3.97
C LEU A 22 -10.87 -1.71 3.72
N SER A 23 -9.84 -2.27 3.08
CA SER A 23 -8.62 -1.54 2.73
C SER A 23 -8.44 -1.49 1.22
N TRP A 24 -7.94 -0.36 0.71
CA TRP A 24 -7.58 -0.16 -0.69
C TRP A 24 -6.23 0.54 -0.82
N ASN A 25 -5.52 0.22 -1.90
CA ASN A 25 -4.29 0.88 -2.31
C ASN A 25 -4.38 1.13 -3.82
N LEU A 26 -4.19 2.38 -4.23
CA LEU A 26 -4.18 2.83 -5.62
C LEU A 26 -2.89 3.59 -5.87
N GLY A 27 -2.06 3.07 -6.75
CA GLY A 27 -0.68 3.54 -6.88
C GLY A 27 -0.18 3.63 -8.31
N VAL A 28 0.76 4.56 -8.52
CA VAL A 28 1.56 4.66 -9.74
C VAL A 28 3.03 4.53 -9.41
N THR A 29 3.75 3.78 -10.23
CA THR A 29 5.20 3.67 -10.15
C THR A 29 5.80 4.11 -11.48
N SER A 30 6.78 5.00 -11.42
CA SER A 30 7.56 5.44 -12.58
C SER A 30 9.02 5.05 -12.42
N ARG A 31 9.61 4.58 -13.52
CA ARG A 31 11.06 4.40 -13.60
C ARG A 31 11.68 5.74 -13.96
N ALA A 32 12.25 6.43 -12.98
CA ALA A 32 12.94 7.68 -13.18
C ALA A 32 14.29 7.52 -13.91
N SER A 33 14.95 6.37 -13.75
CA SER A 33 16.19 6.02 -14.45
C SER A 33 16.37 4.50 -14.50
N GLU A 34 17.38 4.00 -15.22
CA GLU A 34 17.64 2.56 -15.31
C GLU A 34 17.76 1.87 -13.93
N ARG A 35 18.25 2.62 -12.94
CA ARG A 35 18.43 2.16 -11.56
C ARG A 35 17.48 2.79 -10.54
N LEU A 36 16.73 3.83 -10.89
CA LEU A 36 15.89 4.59 -9.96
C LEU A 36 14.41 4.49 -10.34
N SER A 37 13.56 4.21 -9.36
CA SER A 37 12.11 4.26 -9.49
C SER A 37 11.47 5.07 -8.36
N VAL A 38 10.38 5.76 -8.68
CA VAL A 38 9.57 6.52 -7.74
C VAL A 38 8.17 5.94 -7.72
N MET A 39 7.58 5.83 -6.53
CA MET A 39 6.23 5.33 -6.32
C MET A 39 5.41 6.33 -5.50
N VAL A 40 4.15 6.49 -5.88
CA VAL A 40 3.15 7.26 -5.15
C VAL A 40 1.87 6.44 -5.08
N ASP A 41 1.45 6.12 -3.86
CA ASP A 41 0.21 5.38 -3.62
C ASP A 41 -0.72 6.17 -2.72
N TYR A 42 -2.01 6.14 -3.03
CA TYR A 42 -3.08 6.50 -2.12
C TYR A 42 -3.57 5.24 -1.41
N VAL A 43 -3.53 5.25 -0.08
CA VAL A 43 -3.98 4.16 0.77
C VAL A 43 -5.19 4.60 1.57
N GLY A 44 -6.13 3.69 1.76
CA GLY A 44 -7.25 3.92 2.66
C GLY A 44 -7.68 2.64 3.35
N GLU A 45 -8.22 2.83 4.55
CA GLU A 45 -8.85 1.80 5.36
C GLU A 45 -10.16 2.37 5.91
N ARG A 46 -11.26 1.66 5.71
CA ARG A 46 -12.51 1.88 6.43
C ARG A 46 -12.67 0.78 7.45
N ARG A 47 -12.75 1.17 8.73
CA ARG A 47 -12.92 0.28 9.88
C ARG A 47 -14.13 0.74 10.68
N ASP A 48 -15.18 -0.06 10.72
CA ASP A 48 -16.40 0.21 11.51
C ASP A 48 -16.92 1.65 11.38
N GLY A 49 -16.91 2.18 10.15
CA GLY A 49 -17.37 3.55 9.85
C GLY A 49 -16.31 4.65 10.00
N GLN A 50 -15.18 4.39 10.63
CA GLN A 50 -14.02 5.28 10.63
C GLN A 50 -13.23 5.12 9.33
N LEU A 51 -13.03 6.22 8.62
CA LEU A 51 -12.26 6.27 7.39
C LEU A 51 -10.88 6.86 7.68
N GLN A 52 -9.83 6.09 7.41
CA GLN A 52 -8.45 6.53 7.45
C GLN A 52 -7.89 6.53 6.03
N ASN A 53 -7.35 7.67 5.60
CA ASN A 53 -6.72 7.82 4.29
C ASN A 53 -5.28 8.30 4.48
N GLY A 54 -4.41 7.90 3.57
CA GLY A 54 -3.01 8.28 3.58
C GLY A 54 -2.40 8.26 2.20
N VAL A 55 -1.21 8.86 2.10
CA VAL A 55 -0.36 8.80 0.91
C VAL A 55 0.94 8.11 1.30
N GLN A 56 1.36 7.14 0.50
CA GLN A 56 2.63 6.46 0.65
C GLN A 56 3.55 6.85 -0.50
N LEU A 57 4.78 7.26 -0.16
CA LEU A 57 5.83 7.63 -1.10
C LEU A 57 6.96 6.60 -1.02
N GLY A 58 7.49 6.20 -2.18
CA GLY A 58 8.55 5.20 -2.26
C GLY A 58 9.64 5.57 -3.26
N LEU A 59 10.89 5.24 -2.90
CA LEU A 59 12.05 5.29 -3.79
C LEU A 59 12.66 3.89 -3.89
N GLY A 60 12.88 3.42 -5.12
CA GLY A 60 13.53 2.14 -5.39
C GLY A 60 14.86 2.36 -6.09
N TYR A 61 15.92 1.72 -5.59
CA TYR A 61 17.24 1.72 -6.22
C TYR A 61 17.68 0.29 -6.55
N ARG A 62 18.19 0.08 -7.77
CA ARG A 62 18.75 -1.19 -8.21
C ARG A 62 20.28 -1.12 -8.19
N PHE A 63 20.89 -1.94 -7.33
CA PHE A 63 22.32 -2.16 -7.25
C PHE A 63 22.82 -3.06 -8.40
#